data_AF-A0AAD1ZQM3-F1
#
_entry.id   AF-A0AAD1ZQM3-F1
#
_cell.length_a   1.000
_cell.length_b   1.000
_cell.length_c   1.000
_cell.angle_alpha   90.00
_cell.angle_beta   90.00
_cell.angle_gamma   90.00
#
_symmetry.space_group_name_H-M   'P 1'
#
loop_
_entity.id
_entity.type
_entity.pdbx_description
1 polymer ?
#
loop_
_entity_poly.entity_id
_entity_poly.type
_entity_poly.pdbx_seq_one_letter_code
_entity_poly.pdbx_strand_id
1 'polypeptide(L)'
;MPKRTTHTYSSEDAAPDRPDSDLFVYYCKHCSSHILITDTQLQKMPKRKTDKAYVLDKKKHLARLNTSEGGKVLLKRGEGKMEKQYRMNCLGCELFVCYRAEEDLESASFIYVVDGALSTIAAETNPQDAPVPPCISQLEGGLVQVAIEVEDRSQRSAITRVNADDVRVSVAAPAARGEANNELLEFMGKVLGLKLSQMTLQRGWNNKSKLLVVEDLTARQIYEKLLEAAQP
;
A
#
# COMPACT_ATOMS: atom_id res chain seq x y z
N MET A 1 -36.37 -0.75 32.78
CA MET A 1 -35.03 -0.72 32.16
C MET A 1 -35.20 -0.50 30.66
N PRO A 2 -34.71 0.61 30.07
CA PRO A 2 -34.85 0.81 28.63
C PRO A 2 -33.86 -0.11 27.90
N LYS A 3 -34.36 -0.88 26.93
CA LYS A 3 -33.55 -1.76 26.07
C LYS A 3 -32.69 -0.87 25.18
N ARG A 4 -31.38 -0.82 25.44
CA ARG A 4 -30.38 -0.18 24.58
C ARG A 4 -30.27 -1.01 23.30
N THR A 5 -30.88 -0.56 22.21
CA THR A 5 -30.69 -1.14 20.88
C THR A 5 -29.36 -0.66 20.33
N THR A 6 -28.38 -1.54 20.32
CA THR A 6 -27.10 -1.32 19.63
C THR A 6 -27.37 -1.34 18.13
N HIS A 7 -27.42 -0.17 17.50
CA HIS A 7 -27.35 -0.08 16.04
C HIS A 7 -25.97 -0.59 15.63
N THR A 8 -25.93 -1.79 15.07
CA THR A 8 -24.75 -2.35 14.42
C THR A 8 -24.71 -1.74 13.03
N TYR A 9 -23.82 -0.78 12.83
CA TYR A 9 -23.54 -0.24 11.51
C TYR A 9 -22.71 -1.29 10.77
N SER A 10 -23.35 -2.08 9.90
CA SER A 10 -22.67 -3.01 9.00
C SER A 10 -22.19 -2.25 7.77
N SER A 11 -21.03 -2.61 7.23
CA SER A 11 -20.47 -2.02 6.00
C SER A 11 -21.40 -2.12 4.77
N GLU A 12 -22.50 -2.88 4.87
CA GLU A 12 -23.53 -3.04 3.86
C GLU A 12 -24.49 -1.82 3.75
N ASP A 13 -24.59 -0.98 4.79
CA ASP A 13 -25.42 0.25 4.77
C ASP A 13 -24.75 1.43 4.04
N ALA A 14 -23.50 1.28 3.61
CA ALA A 14 -22.81 2.25 2.78
C ALA A 14 -23.24 2.09 1.31
N ALA A 15 -24.49 2.43 1.00
CA ALA A 15 -24.94 2.53 -0.39
C ALA A 15 -24.05 3.57 -1.13
N PRO A 16 -23.37 3.19 -2.24
CA PRO A 16 -22.60 4.13 -3.02
C PRO A 16 -23.56 4.99 -3.85
N ASP A 17 -23.91 6.16 -3.33
CA ASP A 17 -24.83 7.10 -3.99
C ASP A 17 -24.14 7.89 -5.13
N ARG A 18 -23.28 7.23 -5.91
CA ARG A 18 -22.62 7.79 -7.09
C ARG A 18 -22.32 6.69 -8.10
N PRO A 19 -22.40 6.99 -9.41
CA PRO A 19 -21.95 6.05 -10.43
C PRO A 19 -20.50 5.66 -10.12
N ASP A 20 -20.17 4.38 -10.29
CA ASP A 20 -18.83 3.80 -10.20
C ASP A 20 -17.82 4.74 -10.86
N SER A 21 -17.21 5.59 -10.05
CA SER A 21 -16.21 6.55 -10.47
C SER A 21 -14.95 6.06 -9.80
N ASP A 22 -14.07 5.49 -10.61
CA ASP A 22 -12.78 4.99 -10.16
C ASP A 22 -12.07 6.08 -9.33
N LEU A 23 -11.91 5.84 -8.04
CA LEU A 23 -11.17 6.73 -7.16
C LEU A 23 -9.69 6.41 -7.31
N PHE A 24 -8.91 7.42 -7.68
CA PHE A 24 -7.46 7.36 -7.79
C PHE A 24 -6.82 7.80 -6.49
N VAL A 25 -5.99 6.93 -5.93
CA VAL A 25 -5.26 7.16 -4.69
C VAL A 25 -3.79 7.43 -5.01
N TYR A 26 -3.24 8.48 -4.42
CA TYR A 26 -1.88 8.93 -4.64
C TYR A 26 -1.07 8.96 -3.35
N TYR A 27 0.15 8.46 -3.47
CA TYR A 27 1.11 8.31 -2.38
C TYR A 27 2.30 9.23 -2.59
N CYS A 28 2.92 9.64 -1.48
CA CYS A 28 4.18 10.36 -1.51
C CYS A 28 5.25 9.48 -2.16
N LYS A 29 5.93 10.00 -3.18
CA LYS A 29 6.97 9.24 -3.88
C LYS A 29 8.16 8.85 -2.98
N HIS A 30 8.39 9.59 -1.89
CA HIS A 30 9.54 9.38 -1.00
C HIS A 30 9.28 8.39 0.14
N CYS A 31 8.11 8.43 0.78
CA CYS A 31 7.82 7.59 1.95
C CYS A 31 6.56 6.72 1.81
N SER A 32 5.93 6.72 0.64
CA SER A 32 4.70 5.96 0.35
C SER A 32 3.52 6.27 1.26
N SER A 33 3.57 7.39 2.02
CA SER A 33 2.44 7.84 2.81
C SER A 33 1.31 8.32 1.90
N HIS A 34 0.07 8.00 2.27
CA HIS A 34 -1.11 8.42 1.53
C HIS A 34 -1.29 9.94 1.56
N ILE A 35 -1.38 10.59 0.39
CA ILE A 35 -1.46 12.06 0.26
C ILE A 35 -2.76 12.55 -0.37
N LEU A 36 -3.21 12.00 -1.50
CA LEU A 36 -4.32 12.57 -2.27
C LEU A 36 -5.25 11.46 -2.78
N ILE A 37 -6.56 11.65 -2.58
CA ILE A 37 -7.61 10.88 -3.25
C ILE A 37 -8.36 11.81 -4.19
N THR A 38 -8.54 11.39 -5.44
CA THR A 38 -9.29 12.13 -6.45
C THR A 38 -10.04 11.21 -7.41
N ASP A 39 -11.04 11.74 -8.10
CA ASP A 39 -11.87 11.00 -9.07
C ASP A 39 -11.30 11.05 -10.51
N THR A 40 -10.12 11.63 -10.70
CA THR A 40 -9.48 11.72 -12.01
C THR A 40 -7.96 11.50 -11.93
N GLN A 41 -7.36 11.12 -13.05
CA GLN A 41 -5.92 10.89 -13.13
C GLN A 41 -5.15 12.21 -13.23
N LEU A 42 -4.08 12.39 -12.42
CA LEU A 42 -3.22 13.58 -12.45
C LEU A 42 -2.67 13.81 -13.86
N GLN A 43 -2.31 12.75 -14.59
CA GLN A 43 -1.78 12.84 -15.96
C GLN A 43 -2.72 13.53 -16.95
N LYS A 44 -4.05 13.48 -16.70
CA LYS A 44 -5.07 14.14 -17.54
C LYS A 44 -5.30 15.60 -17.13
N MET A 45 -4.78 16.03 -15.99
CA MET A 45 -4.95 17.39 -15.49
C MET A 45 -4.03 18.39 -16.21
N PRO A 46 -4.46 19.65 -16.38
CA PRO A 46 -3.62 20.67 -16.98
C PRO A 46 -2.40 20.96 -16.10
N LYS A 47 -1.24 21.16 -16.73
CA LYS A 47 0.00 21.56 -16.07
C LYS A 47 0.25 23.06 -16.17
N ARG A 48 0.78 23.66 -15.11
CA ARG A 48 1.24 25.05 -15.15
C ARG A 48 2.51 25.20 -15.99
N LYS A 49 2.64 26.34 -16.68
CA LYS A 49 3.85 26.69 -17.44
C LYS A 49 5.04 27.07 -16.55
N THR A 50 4.78 27.55 -15.33
CA THR A 50 5.79 28.11 -14.42
C THR A 50 6.64 27.06 -13.72
N ASP A 51 6.03 25.96 -13.29
CA ASP A 51 6.62 24.94 -12.42
C ASP A 51 6.14 23.52 -12.76
N LYS A 52 5.41 23.35 -13.86
CA LYS A 52 4.88 22.06 -14.33
C LYS A 52 3.93 21.34 -13.35
N ALA A 53 3.51 22.02 -12.28
CA ALA A 53 2.57 21.46 -11.30
C ALA A 53 1.22 21.15 -11.96
N TYR A 54 0.62 20.02 -11.56
CA TYR A 54 -0.73 19.64 -11.98
C TYR A 54 -1.76 20.53 -11.28
N VAL A 55 -2.75 21.01 -12.02
CA VAL A 55 -3.81 21.88 -11.49
C VAL A 55 -5.06 21.05 -11.24
N LEU A 56 -5.42 20.92 -9.96
CA LEU A 56 -6.62 20.24 -9.49
C LEU A 56 -7.68 21.28 -9.09
N ASP A 57 -8.80 21.27 -9.79
CA ASP A 57 -9.96 22.14 -9.52
C ASP A 57 -10.91 21.44 -8.54
N LYS A 58 -11.03 21.98 -7.32
CA LYS A 58 -11.88 21.41 -6.26
C LYS A 58 -13.37 21.46 -6.57
N LYS A 59 -13.81 22.29 -7.52
CA LYS A 59 -15.22 22.37 -7.93
C LYS A 59 -15.59 21.26 -8.91
N LYS A 60 -14.61 20.76 -9.68
CA LYS A 60 -14.81 19.75 -10.72
C LYS A 60 -14.48 18.34 -10.26
N HIS A 61 -13.50 18.22 -9.36
CA HIS A 61 -12.93 16.95 -8.95
C HIS A 61 -12.93 16.82 -7.44
N LEU A 62 -13.22 15.60 -6.96
CA LEU A 62 -12.98 15.26 -5.57
C LEU A 62 -11.48 15.40 -5.25
N ALA A 63 -11.16 16.02 -4.12
CA ALA A 63 -9.79 16.25 -3.67
C ALA A 63 -9.71 16.10 -2.15
N ARG A 64 -9.41 14.89 -1.66
CA ARG A 64 -9.13 14.66 -0.24
C ARG A 64 -7.63 14.59 -0.02
N LEU A 65 -7.10 15.53 0.77
CA LEU A 65 -5.67 15.66 1.03
C LEU A 65 -5.34 15.21 2.46
N ASN A 66 -4.19 14.56 2.61
CA ASN A 66 -3.62 14.14 3.88
C ASN A 66 -2.17 14.67 3.99
N THR A 67 -2.06 15.95 4.34
CA THR A 67 -0.81 16.72 4.33
C THR A 67 -0.73 17.63 5.54
N SER A 68 0.48 17.93 6.01
CA SER A 68 0.73 19.00 6.97
C SER A 68 0.95 20.35 6.28
N GLU A 69 0.84 21.44 7.05
CA GLU A 69 1.14 22.77 6.55
C GLU A 69 2.67 22.99 6.48
N GLY A 70 3.17 23.30 5.29
CA GLY A 70 4.59 23.55 5.00
C GLY A 70 4.97 25.03 5.02
N GLY A 71 4.08 25.89 5.53
CA GLY A 71 4.29 27.33 5.64
C GLY A 71 4.04 28.13 4.36
N LYS A 72 4.22 29.45 4.46
CA LYS A 72 3.96 30.43 3.41
C LYS A 72 5.26 30.90 2.76
N VAL A 73 5.32 30.83 1.44
CA VAL A 73 6.46 31.28 0.63
C VAL A 73 5.97 32.28 -0.42
N LEU A 74 6.71 33.37 -0.59
CA LEU A 74 6.44 34.37 -1.62
C LEU A 74 7.50 34.25 -2.73
N LEU A 75 7.07 33.86 -3.93
CA LEU A 75 7.97 33.68 -5.08
C LEU A 75 7.90 34.87 -6.03
N LYS A 76 9.05 35.31 -6.54
CA LYS A 76 9.14 36.30 -7.61
C LYS A 76 9.13 35.59 -8.97
N ARG A 77 8.13 35.84 -9.81
CA ARG A 77 7.89 35.15 -11.10
C ARG A 77 8.23 35.99 -12.35
N GLY A 78 9.11 36.98 -12.20
CA GLY A 78 9.52 37.92 -13.25
C GLY A 78 9.44 39.37 -12.81
N GLU A 79 9.54 40.32 -13.74
CA GLU A 79 9.46 41.76 -13.42
C GLU A 79 8.11 42.11 -12.78
N GLY A 80 8.14 42.41 -11.48
CA GLY A 80 6.99 42.88 -10.69
C GLY A 80 5.96 41.83 -10.27
N LYS A 81 6.04 40.59 -10.74
CA LYS A 81 5.03 39.55 -10.42
C LYS A 81 5.44 38.72 -9.20
N MET A 82 4.61 38.73 -8.16
CA MET A 82 4.79 37.92 -6.95
C MET A 82 3.68 36.87 -6.84
N GLU A 83 4.04 35.65 -6.49
CA GLU A 83 3.13 34.53 -6.26
C GLU A 83 3.20 34.11 -4.79
N LYS A 84 2.07 34.10 -4.09
CA LYS A 84 1.95 33.53 -2.74
C LYS A 84 1.70 32.03 -2.88
N GLN A 85 2.51 31.24 -2.18
CA GLN A 85 2.37 29.79 -2.10
C GLN A 85 2.25 29.38 -0.64
N TYR A 86 1.12 28.78 -0.28
CA TYR A 86 0.94 28.08 0.97
C TYR A 86 1.25 26.61 0.71
N ARG A 87 2.43 26.19 1.15
CA ARG A 87 2.97 24.86 0.87
C ARG A 87 2.34 23.83 1.78
N MET A 88 2.24 22.61 1.28
CA MET A 88 1.67 21.47 1.98
C MET A 88 2.66 20.31 1.84
N ASN A 89 2.99 19.72 2.97
CA ASN A 89 4.04 18.74 3.10
C ASN A 89 3.47 17.35 3.40
N CYS A 90 4.22 16.32 3.05
CA CYS A 90 3.92 14.96 3.44
C CYS A 90 4.05 14.81 4.97
N LEU A 91 3.07 14.18 5.61
CA LEU A 91 3.09 13.91 7.06
C LEU A 91 4.24 12.99 7.49
N GLY A 92 4.70 12.09 6.62
CA GLY A 92 5.71 11.09 6.98
C GLY A 92 7.16 11.52 6.78
N CYS A 93 7.45 12.36 5.78
CA CYS A 93 8.83 12.74 5.44
C CYS A 93 9.02 14.24 5.18
N GLU A 94 7.99 15.05 5.45
CA GLU A 94 7.98 16.51 5.28
C GLU A 94 8.27 17.00 3.84
N LEU A 95 8.26 16.09 2.86
CA LEU A 95 8.44 16.43 1.45
C LEU A 95 7.35 17.40 0.99
N PHE A 96 7.75 18.46 0.28
CA PHE A 96 6.85 19.39 -0.36
C PHE A 96 6.08 18.72 -1.50
N VAL A 97 4.78 18.46 -1.31
CA VAL A 97 3.96 17.66 -2.23
C VAL A 97 2.92 18.48 -2.99
N CYS A 98 2.30 19.45 -2.33
CA CYS A 98 1.22 20.25 -2.90
C CYS A 98 1.33 21.70 -2.41
N TYR A 99 0.70 22.63 -3.11
CA TYR A 99 0.50 23.99 -2.59
C TYR A 99 -0.82 24.59 -3.06
N ARG A 100 -1.23 25.66 -2.39
CA ARG A 100 -2.42 26.48 -2.70
C ARG A 100 -2.05 27.97 -2.72
N ALA A 101 -2.88 28.78 -3.36
CA ALA A 101 -2.67 30.23 -3.45
C ALA A 101 -3.31 30.97 -2.25
N GLU A 102 -4.40 30.43 -1.73
CA GLU A 102 -5.14 30.90 -0.57
C GLU A 102 -4.62 30.26 0.74
N GLU A 103 -4.85 30.95 1.85
CA GLU A 103 -4.38 30.50 3.17
C GLU A 103 -5.11 29.26 3.65
N ASP A 104 -6.44 29.28 3.59
CA ASP A 104 -7.27 28.16 4.03
C ASP A 104 -7.52 27.16 2.91
N LEU A 105 -7.52 25.87 3.25
CA LEU A 105 -7.83 24.83 2.28
C LEU A 105 -9.28 24.93 1.78
N GLU A 106 -10.21 25.37 2.62
CA GLU A 106 -11.63 25.49 2.25
C GLU A 106 -11.88 26.56 1.20
N SER A 107 -11.25 27.72 1.35
CA SER A 107 -11.38 28.85 0.42
C SER A 107 -10.60 28.66 -0.88
N ALA A 108 -9.57 27.80 -0.87
CA ALA A 108 -8.82 27.47 -2.07
C ALA A 108 -9.72 26.84 -3.15
N SER A 109 -9.72 27.43 -4.34
CA SER A 109 -10.42 26.86 -5.51
C SER A 109 -9.55 25.86 -6.26
N PHE A 110 -8.23 26.08 -6.27
CA PHE A 110 -7.26 25.25 -6.97
C PHE A 110 -6.21 24.71 -6.01
N ILE A 111 -5.92 23.42 -6.16
CA ILE A 111 -4.77 22.77 -5.54
C ILE A 111 -3.75 22.50 -6.64
N TYR A 112 -2.49 22.79 -6.34
CA TYR A 112 -1.39 22.54 -7.25
C TYR A 112 -0.54 21.40 -6.71
N VAL A 113 -0.51 20.29 -7.45
CA VAL A 113 0.29 19.11 -7.09
C VAL A 113 1.65 19.21 -7.76
N VAL A 114 2.72 19.12 -6.98
CA VAL A 114 4.09 19.24 -7.47
C VAL A 114 4.41 18.06 -8.40
N ASP A 115 4.97 18.36 -9.56
CA ASP A 115 5.32 17.35 -10.57
C ASP A 115 6.32 16.34 -9.99
N GLY A 116 5.98 15.06 -10.07
CA GLY A 116 6.81 13.97 -9.55
C GLY A 116 6.83 13.80 -8.02
N ALA A 117 6.07 14.60 -7.25
CA ALA A 117 5.98 14.43 -5.80
C ALA A 117 5.05 13.28 -5.39
N LEU A 118 4.04 13.00 -6.21
CA LEU A 118 3.07 11.93 -5.99
C LEU A 118 3.23 10.80 -7.01
N SER A 119 2.92 9.59 -6.57
CA SER A 119 2.81 8.38 -7.38
C SER A 119 1.38 7.84 -7.26
N THR A 120 0.81 7.30 -8.34
CA THR A 120 -0.45 6.51 -8.29
C THR A 120 -0.27 5.21 -7.52
N ILE A 121 0.95 4.95 -7.06
CA ILE A 121 1.34 3.68 -6.58
C ILE A 121 1.98 3.79 -5.21
N ALA A 122 1.42 3.04 -4.27
CA ALA A 122 2.15 2.53 -3.12
C ALA A 122 3.21 1.55 -3.64
N ALA A 123 4.25 2.06 -4.31
CA ALA A 123 5.28 1.30 -5.02
C ALA A 123 4.76 0.29 -6.08
N GLU A 124 4.59 0.74 -7.33
CA GLU A 124 4.72 -0.13 -8.53
C GLU A 124 6.11 0.26 -9.00
N THR A 125 7.09 -0.26 -8.30
CA THR A 125 8.16 -0.88 -9.04
C THR A 125 7.55 -2.00 -9.85
N ASN A 126 8.06 -2.29 -11.05
CA ASN A 126 7.85 -3.60 -11.66
C ASN A 126 7.98 -4.68 -10.56
N PRO A 127 7.27 -5.82 -10.60
CA PRO A 127 7.52 -6.92 -9.67
C PRO A 127 9.02 -7.27 -9.59
N GLN A 128 9.77 -6.98 -10.66
CA GLN A 128 11.23 -7.13 -10.82
C GLN A 128 12.09 -6.01 -10.21
N ASP A 129 11.54 -4.85 -9.80
CA ASP A 129 12.26 -3.76 -9.11
C ASP A 129 11.79 -3.54 -7.65
N ALA A 130 10.71 -4.22 -7.20
CA ALA A 130 10.24 -4.09 -5.82
C ALA A 130 11.28 -4.65 -4.86
N PRO A 131 11.74 -3.88 -3.84
CA PRO A 131 12.63 -4.44 -2.84
C PRO A 131 11.93 -5.63 -2.17
N VAL A 132 12.66 -6.73 -2.03
CA VAL A 132 12.16 -7.93 -1.35
C VAL A 132 11.80 -7.52 0.09
N PRO A 133 10.56 -7.78 0.56
CA PRO A 133 10.15 -7.39 1.90
C PRO A 133 11.00 -8.11 2.97
N PRO A 134 11.26 -7.47 4.13
CA PRO A 134 12.17 -8.02 5.14
C PRO A 134 11.69 -9.33 5.77
N CYS A 135 10.39 -9.66 5.67
CA CYS A 135 9.85 -10.96 6.03
C CYS A 135 10.42 -12.12 5.18
N ILE A 136 11.05 -11.83 4.03
CA ILE A 136 11.77 -12.77 3.18
C ILE A 136 13.26 -12.41 3.28
N SER A 137 13.98 -13.14 4.12
CA SER A 137 15.36 -12.83 4.51
C SER A 137 16.33 -13.91 4.03
N GLN A 138 17.46 -13.49 3.44
CA GLN A 138 18.53 -14.42 3.07
C GLN A 138 19.29 -14.84 4.34
N LEU A 139 19.48 -16.14 4.54
CA LEU A 139 20.28 -16.72 5.61
C LEU A 139 21.67 -17.12 5.08
N GLU A 140 22.57 -17.44 6.00
CA GLU A 140 23.87 -18.03 5.69
C GLU A 140 23.69 -19.40 5.00
N GLY A 141 24.63 -19.77 4.13
CA GLY A 141 24.60 -21.05 3.42
C GLY A 141 23.62 -21.12 2.23
N GLY A 142 23.12 -19.98 1.74
CA GLY A 142 22.24 -19.93 0.55
C GLY A 142 20.77 -20.23 0.84
N LEU A 143 20.41 -20.37 2.12
CA LEU A 143 19.04 -20.57 2.57
C LEU A 143 18.26 -19.24 2.58
N VAL A 144 16.94 -19.32 2.47
CA VAL A 144 16.04 -18.17 2.64
C VAL A 144 15.00 -18.48 3.70
N GLN A 145 14.72 -17.53 4.57
CA GLN A 145 13.68 -17.63 5.58
C GLN A 145 12.51 -16.71 5.23
N VAL A 146 11.29 -17.25 5.29
CA VAL A 146 10.04 -16.53 5.07
C VAL A 146 9.22 -16.55 6.36
N ALA A 147 8.87 -15.36 6.88
CA ALA A 147 7.92 -15.23 7.97
C ALA A 147 6.48 -15.38 7.44
N ILE A 148 5.76 -16.37 7.96
CA ILE A 148 4.40 -16.72 7.52
C ILE A 148 3.44 -16.59 8.69
N GLU A 149 2.32 -15.92 8.47
CA GLU A 149 1.17 -15.95 9.37
C GLU A 149 0.07 -16.86 8.81
N VAL A 150 -0.34 -17.85 9.61
CA VAL A 150 -1.27 -18.90 9.20
C VAL A 150 -2.67 -18.63 9.74
N GLU A 151 -3.65 -18.62 8.85
CA GLU A 151 -5.08 -18.61 9.17
C GLU A 151 -5.68 -20.00 8.87
N ASP A 152 -6.02 -20.76 9.91
CA ASP A 152 -6.56 -22.11 9.79
C ASP A 152 -8.09 -22.11 9.56
N ARG A 153 -8.64 -23.28 9.18
CA ARG A 153 -10.10 -23.47 8.96
C ARG A 153 -10.69 -22.57 7.88
N SER A 154 -9.90 -22.27 6.85
CA SER A 154 -10.35 -21.49 5.70
C SER A 154 -11.03 -22.36 4.64
N GLN A 155 -11.76 -21.75 3.70
CA GLN A 155 -12.43 -22.49 2.63
C GLN A 155 -11.43 -23.15 1.65
N ARG A 156 -10.28 -22.51 1.44
CA ARG A 156 -9.19 -22.99 0.58
C ARG A 156 -7.84 -22.55 1.11
N SER A 157 -6.80 -23.31 0.77
CA SER A 157 -5.43 -22.86 0.93
C SER A 157 -5.11 -21.76 -0.09
N ALA A 158 -4.67 -20.59 0.37
CA ALA A 158 -4.36 -19.44 -0.49
C ALA A 158 -3.40 -18.46 0.19
N ILE A 159 -2.59 -17.77 -0.61
CA ILE A 159 -1.85 -16.59 -0.14
C ILE A 159 -2.82 -15.42 -0.17
N THR A 160 -3.14 -14.88 0.99
CA THR A 160 -4.12 -13.78 1.09
C THR A 160 -3.44 -12.42 1.07
N ARG A 161 -2.17 -12.35 1.48
CA ARG A 161 -1.40 -11.09 1.52
C ARG A 161 0.11 -11.33 1.61
N VAL A 162 0.87 -10.43 1.00
CA VAL A 162 2.33 -10.33 1.17
C VAL A 162 2.66 -8.93 1.68
N ASN A 163 3.18 -8.81 2.89
CA ASN A 163 3.51 -7.55 3.56
C ASN A 163 5.00 -7.50 3.96
N ALA A 164 5.44 -6.37 4.52
CA ALA A 164 6.80 -6.23 5.05
C ALA A 164 7.09 -7.16 6.24
N ASP A 165 6.08 -7.42 7.09
CA ASP A 165 6.24 -8.17 8.34
C ASP A 165 6.03 -9.68 8.18
N ASP A 166 5.06 -10.09 7.36
CA ASP A 166 4.70 -11.49 7.12
C ASP A 166 4.04 -11.73 5.75
N VAL A 167 4.05 -13.01 5.36
CA VAL A 167 3.24 -13.58 4.29
C VAL A 167 2.05 -14.27 4.91
N ARG A 168 0.84 -13.79 4.64
CA ARG A 168 -0.38 -14.37 5.20
C ARG A 168 -0.90 -15.48 4.31
N VAL A 169 -1.07 -16.65 4.91
CA VAL A 169 -1.53 -17.86 4.22
C VAL A 169 -2.73 -18.43 4.95
N SER A 170 -3.84 -18.56 4.23
CA SER A 170 -4.99 -19.32 4.69
C SER A 170 -4.77 -20.79 4.38
N VAL A 171 -5.18 -21.69 5.29
CA VAL A 171 -5.18 -23.15 5.10
C VAL A 171 -6.52 -23.74 5.51
N ALA A 172 -6.96 -24.80 4.83
CA ALA A 172 -8.23 -25.43 5.13
C ALA A 172 -8.16 -26.29 6.40
N ALA A 173 -7.05 -26.99 6.59
CA ALA A 173 -6.80 -27.82 7.75
C ALA A 173 -6.84 -26.99 9.06
N PRO A 174 -7.32 -27.61 10.15
CA PRO A 174 -7.26 -27.00 11.48
C PRO A 174 -5.83 -27.00 12.03
N ALA A 175 -5.51 -26.08 12.96
CA ALA A 175 -4.24 -26.10 13.70
C ALA A 175 -4.07 -27.30 14.66
N ALA A 176 -5.06 -28.21 14.72
CA ALA A 176 -5.01 -29.40 15.56
C ALA A 176 -3.95 -30.38 15.04
N ARG A 177 -3.18 -30.98 15.96
CA ARG A 177 -2.23 -32.08 15.68
C ARG A 177 -1.23 -31.82 14.54
N GLY A 178 -0.97 -30.55 14.21
CA GLY A 178 -0.05 -30.17 13.14
C GLY A 178 -0.61 -30.29 11.72
N GLU A 179 -1.90 -30.54 11.54
CA GLU A 179 -2.54 -30.67 10.22
C GLU A 179 -2.36 -29.40 9.38
N ALA A 180 -2.60 -28.22 9.95
CA ALA A 180 -2.34 -26.94 9.30
C ALA A 180 -0.87 -26.76 8.86
N ASN A 181 0.10 -27.29 9.60
CA ASN A 181 1.52 -27.18 9.23
C ASN A 181 1.84 -28.05 8.01
N ASN A 182 1.25 -29.25 7.96
CA ASN A 182 1.45 -30.18 6.84
C ASN A 182 0.82 -29.63 5.57
N GLU A 183 -0.42 -29.15 5.64
CA GLU A 183 -1.10 -28.52 4.50
C GLU A 183 -0.35 -27.26 4.04
N LEU A 184 0.15 -26.44 4.97
CA LEU A 184 0.96 -25.28 4.64
C LEU A 184 2.22 -25.67 3.85
N LEU A 185 2.97 -26.69 4.30
CA LEU A 185 4.17 -27.15 3.60
C LEU A 185 3.85 -27.69 2.20
N GLU A 186 2.76 -28.45 2.05
CA GLU A 186 2.32 -28.95 0.74
C GLU A 186 1.88 -27.81 -0.18
N PHE A 187 1.15 -26.84 0.35
CA PHE A 187 0.70 -25.67 -0.40
C PHE A 187 1.88 -24.80 -0.85
N MET A 188 2.81 -24.48 0.06
CA MET A 188 4.01 -23.71 -0.26
C MET A 188 4.92 -24.45 -1.23
N GLY A 189 4.99 -25.78 -1.16
CA GLY A 189 5.71 -26.59 -2.16
C GLY A 189 5.14 -26.45 -3.57
N LYS A 190 3.81 -26.40 -3.69
CA LYS A 190 3.14 -26.16 -4.98
C LYS A 190 3.38 -24.74 -5.49
N VAL A 191 3.28 -23.72 -4.63
CA VAL A 191 3.51 -22.31 -5.00
C VAL A 191 4.97 -22.09 -5.42
N LEU A 192 5.92 -22.59 -4.63
CA LEU A 192 7.34 -22.36 -4.88
C LEU A 192 7.91 -23.30 -5.96
N GLY A 193 7.23 -24.41 -6.26
CA GLY A 193 7.73 -25.44 -7.16
C GLY A 193 8.84 -26.28 -6.53
N LEU A 194 8.76 -26.50 -5.21
CA LEU A 194 9.78 -27.18 -4.41
C LEU A 194 9.26 -28.48 -3.82
N LYS A 195 10.19 -29.42 -3.59
CA LYS A 195 9.91 -30.65 -2.85
C LYS A 195 9.84 -30.34 -1.35
N LEU A 196 9.08 -31.15 -0.61
CA LEU A 196 9.00 -31.05 0.85
C LEU A 196 10.37 -31.15 1.53
N SER A 197 11.33 -31.86 0.94
CA SER A 197 12.70 -31.96 1.47
C SER A 197 13.51 -30.66 1.38
N GLN A 198 13.12 -29.73 0.51
CA GLN A 198 13.79 -28.43 0.29
C GLN A 198 13.17 -27.32 1.16
N MET A 199 12.28 -27.68 2.08
CA MET A 199 11.55 -26.75 2.92
C MET A 199 11.46 -27.27 4.34
N THR A 200 11.71 -26.40 5.30
CA THR A 200 11.57 -26.72 6.73
C THR A 200 10.71 -25.67 7.40
N LEU A 201 9.68 -26.11 8.12
CA LEU A 201 8.83 -25.22 8.90
C LEU A 201 9.30 -25.15 10.35
N GLN A 202 9.68 -23.97 10.81
CA GLN A 202 10.06 -23.68 12.18
C GLN A 202 8.95 -22.88 12.90
N ARG A 203 8.98 -22.93 14.23
CA ARG A 203 8.05 -22.15 15.07
C ARG A 203 8.44 -20.66 15.00
N GLY A 204 7.45 -19.79 14.74
CA GLY A 204 7.63 -18.35 14.84
C GLY A 204 7.32 -17.79 16.23
N TRP A 205 7.04 -16.49 16.30
CA TRP A 205 6.84 -15.76 17.57
C TRP A 205 5.61 -16.20 18.37
N ASN A 206 4.57 -16.67 17.68
CA ASN A 206 3.34 -17.15 18.30
C ASN A 206 2.83 -18.45 17.62
N ASN A 207 1.65 -18.94 17.99
CA ASN A 207 1.12 -20.21 17.45
C ASN A 207 0.75 -20.15 15.96
N LYS A 208 0.39 -18.97 15.46
CA LYS A 208 0.01 -18.70 14.06
C LYS A 208 1.21 -18.30 13.19
N SER A 209 2.26 -17.76 13.80
CA SER A 209 3.50 -17.41 13.10
C SER A 209 4.39 -18.63 12.89
N LYS A 210 4.86 -18.82 11.66
CA LYS A 210 5.82 -19.84 11.25
C LYS A 210 6.99 -19.19 10.52
N LEU A 211 8.15 -19.83 10.59
CA LEU A 211 9.32 -19.46 9.78
C LEU A 211 9.58 -20.59 8.79
N LEU A 212 9.34 -20.35 7.52
CA LEU A 212 9.62 -21.31 6.46
C LEU A 212 11.03 -21.08 5.94
N VAL A 213 11.90 -22.06 6.16
CA VAL A 213 13.25 -22.08 5.59
C VAL A 213 13.21 -22.84 4.27
N VAL A 214 13.78 -22.23 3.23
CA VAL A 214 13.72 -22.69 1.85
C VAL A 214 15.13 -22.82 1.28
N GLU A 215 15.37 -23.90 0.55
CA GLU A 215 16.61 -24.17 -0.19
C GLU A 215 16.44 -23.88 -1.69
N ASP A 216 17.56 -23.71 -2.41
CA ASP A 216 17.64 -23.61 -3.88
C ASP A 216 16.90 -22.44 -4.55
N LEU A 217 16.29 -21.53 -3.79
CA LEU A 217 15.69 -20.29 -4.30
C LEU A 217 16.26 -19.06 -3.61
N THR A 218 16.44 -17.99 -4.37
CA THR A 218 16.79 -16.67 -3.84
C THR A 218 15.58 -15.99 -3.22
N ALA A 219 15.82 -15.06 -2.30
CA ALA A 219 14.78 -14.24 -1.69
C ALA A 219 13.90 -13.53 -2.74
N ARG A 220 14.50 -13.12 -3.86
CA ARG A 220 13.79 -12.51 -4.98
C ARG A 220 12.85 -13.48 -5.69
N GLN A 221 13.34 -14.66 -6.08
CA GLN A 221 12.52 -15.66 -6.77
C GLN A 221 11.33 -16.13 -5.91
N ILE A 222 11.54 -16.25 -4.60
CA ILE A 222 10.47 -16.56 -3.66
C ILE A 222 9.43 -15.45 -3.68
N TYR A 223 9.85 -14.19 -3.53
CA TYR A 223 8.93 -13.06 -3.53
C TYR A 223 8.10 -12.96 -4.81
N GLU A 224 8.71 -13.15 -5.99
CA GLU A 224 8.00 -13.16 -7.28
C GLU A 224 6.91 -14.24 -7.34
N LYS A 225 7.24 -15.48 -6.95
CA LYS A 225 6.28 -16.59 -6.91
C LYS A 225 5.14 -16.36 -5.92
N LEU A 226 5.41 -15.73 -4.78
CA LEU A 226 4.38 -15.40 -3.79
C LEU A 226 3.44 -14.31 -4.32
N LEU A 227 3.95 -13.32 -5.04
CA LEU A 227 3.12 -12.28 -5.66
C LEU A 227 2.22 -12.84 -6.77
N GLU A 228 2.74 -13.73 -7.61
CA GLU A 228 1.96 -14.43 -8.64
C GLU A 228 0.81 -15.24 -8.02
N ALA A 229 1.07 -15.94 -6.91
CA ALA A 229 0.08 -16.76 -6.21
C ALA A 229 -0.87 -15.96 -5.29
N ALA A 230 -0.60 -14.69 -5.02
CA ALA A 230 -1.46 -13.80 -4.23
C ALA A 230 -2.55 -13.10 -5.08
N GLN A 231 -2.54 -13.27 -6.41
CA GLN A 231 -3.59 -12.77 -7.29
C GLN A 231 -4.88 -13.61 -7.15
N PRO A 232 -6.08 -12.98 -7.18
CA PRO A 232 -7.35 -13.58 -6.75
C PRO A 232 -7.82 -14.83 -7.52
#